data_AF-A0A7C1ETQ6-F1
#
_entry.id   AF-A0A7C1ETQ6-F1
#
_cell.length_a   1.000
_cell.length_b   1.000
_cell.length_c   1.000
_cell.angle_alpha   90.00
_cell.angle_beta   90.00
_cell.angle_gamma   90.00
#
_symmetry.space_group_name_H-M   'P 1'
#
loop_
_entity.id
_entity.type
_entity.pdbx_description
1 polymer ?
#
loop_
_entity_poly.entity_id
_entity_poly.type
_entity_poly.pdbx_seq_one_letter_code
_entity_poly.pdbx_strand_id
1 'polypeptide(L)'
;MGGDFVSSKEKLKKYLAQRVELGVGEAVLPPKKGTVKAVAVFSSPSPVVKQATLFGGPAAGTQDHPVKPDPGRTLESFYQEIKDCVRCPLGHTRTKFVFGVGNPKADIMFVGEAPGRDEDLQGEPFVGRAGKLLDKILEATGFRREEVYIANVLKCRPPENRDPQPDEMETCSPYLLEQIRLINPKFIVCLGRIAAMQLLETKLALGKLRGAFHDFNGIKVMVTYHPAALLRFAEYKKDVWEDMKVLRKAYDGVELK
;
A
#
# COMPACT_ATOMS: atom_id res chain seq x y z
N MET A 1 22.96 -37.31 -10.09
CA MET A 1 22.40 -36.74 -8.84
C MET A 1 22.95 -35.33 -8.67
N GLY A 2 22.15 -34.27 -8.83
CA GLY A 2 22.68 -32.90 -8.78
C GLY A 2 21.70 -31.74 -9.03
N GLY A 3 20.39 -31.99 -9.19
CA GLY A 3 19.42 -30.95 -9.59
C GLY A 3 18.76 -30.17 -8.45
N ASP A 4 18.67 -30.73 -7.24
CA ASP A 4 17.73 -30.20 -6.22
C ASP A 4 18.34 -29.19 -5.22
N PHE A 5 19.68 -29.12 -5.14
CA PHE A 5 20.34 -28.27 -4.13
C PHE A 5 20.45 -26.80 -4.55
N VAL A 6 20.54 -26.53 -5.86
CA VAL A 6 20.67 -25.17 -6.41
C VAL A 6 19.33 -24.42 -6.28
N SER A 7 18.21 -25.09 -6.58
CA SER A 7 16.84 -24.55 -6.47
C SER A 7 16.48 -24.10 -5.03
N SER A 8 16.94 -24.84 -4.01
CA SER A 8 16.66 -24.50 -2.60
C SER A 8 17.46 -23.30 -2.10
N LYS A 9 18.71 -23.12 -2.54
CA LYS A 9 19.52 -21.95 -2.17
C LYS A 9 19.00 -20.66 -2.80
N GLU A 10 18.48 -20.74 -4.01
CA GLU A 10 17.94 -19.58 -4.71
C GLU A 10 16.59 -19.12 -4.14
N LYS A 11 15.73 -20.08 -3.76
CA LYS A 11 14.52 -19.81 -2.98
C LYS A 11 14.84 -19.19 -1.62
N LEU A 12 15.86 -19.70 -0.92
CA LEU A 12 16.29 -19.17 0.37
C LEU A 12 16.89 -17.76 0.25
N LYS A 13 17.69 -17.49 -0.78
CA LYS A 13 18.20 -16.13 -1.07
C LYS A 13 17.07 -15.14 -1.35
N LYS A 14 16.08 -15.52 -2.17
CA LYS A 14 14.90 -14.68 -2.43
C LYS A 14 14.08 -14.44 -1.16
N TYR A 15 13.90 -15.47 -0.34
CA TYR A 15 13.24 -15.36 0.97
C TYR A 15 13.97 -14.38 1.91
N LEU A 16 15.29 -14.52 2.05
CA LEU A 16 16.10 -13.68 2.92
C LEU A 16 16.16 -12.23 2.41
N ALA A 17 16.36 -12.02 1.11
CA ALA A 17 16.34 -10.70 0.50
C ALA A 17 14.99 -9.98 0.74
N GLN A 18 13.88 -10.72 0.59
CA GLN A 18 12.54 -10.18 0.84
C GLN A 18 12.30 -9.88 2.32
N ARG A 19 12.85 -10.67 3.27
CA ARG A 19 12.76 -10.35 4.71
C ARG A 19 13.54 -9.11 5.09
N VAL A 20 14.73 -8.94 4.51
CA VAL A 20 15.56 -7.73 4.67
C VAL A 20 14.80 -6.52 4.14
N GLU A 21 14.19 -6.63 2.96
CA GLU A 21 13.39 -5.56 2.36
C GLU A 21 12.12 -5.21 3.15
N LEU A 22 11.52 -6.18 3.83
CA LEU A 22 10.37 -5.99 4.72
C LEU A 22 10.77 -5.49 6.13
N GLY A 23 12.06 -5.30 6.40
CA GLY A 23 12.57 -4.79 7.68
C GLY A 23 12.52 -5.80 8.83
N VAL A 24 12.37 -7.09 8.53
CA VAL A 24 12.43 -8.16 9.54
C VAL A 24 13.89 -8.51 9.76
N GLY A 25 14.56 -7.71 10.59
CA GLY A 25 15.96 -7.90 10.97
C GLY A 25 16.19 -9.24 11.69
N GLU A 26 17.24 -9.93 11.25
CA GLU A 26 17.80 -11.21 11.70
C GLU A 26 17.02 -12.50 11.38
N ALA A 27 17.62 -13.30 10.48
CA ALA A 27 17.34 -14.71 10.38
C ALA A 27 17.90 -15.41 11.64
N VAL A 28 17.10 -15.49 12.69
CA VAL A 28 17.39 -16.34 13.85
C VAL A 28 17.24 -17.78 13.40
N LEU A 29 18.37 -18.47 13.20
CA LEU A 29 18.40 -19.93 13.13
C LEU A 29 17.74 -20.48 14.40
N PRO A 30 16.86 -21.50 14.30
CA PRO A 30 16.15 -22.01 15.47
C PRO A 30 17.15 -22.44 16.54
N PRO A 31 16.98 -22.02 17.81
CA PRO A 31 17.86 -22.45 18.88
C PRO A 31 17.76 -23.96 19.04
N LYS A 32 18.92 -24.61 19.24
CA LYS A 32 18.95 -26.02 19.66
C LYS A 32 18.11 -26.16 20.94
N LYS A 33 17.28 -27.20 20.97
CA LYS A 33 16.41 -27.54 22.11
C LYS A 33 17.19 -27.49 23.42
N GLY A 34 16.68 -26.71 24.37
CA GLY A 34 17.06 -26.77 25.79
C GLY A 34 17.92 -25.61 26.28
N THR A 35 17.27 -24.50 26.67
CA THR A 35 17.65 -23.64 27.81
C THR A 35 16.51 -22.65 28.08
N VAL A 36 16.22 -22.41 29.35
CA VAL A 36 15.06 -21.66 29.87
C VAL A 36 15.51 -20.30 30.42
N LYS A 37 14.56 -19.34 30.44
CA LYS A 37 14.48 -18.05 31.16
C LYS A 37 14.98 -16.81 30.39
N ALA A 38 14.41 -15.61 30.52
CA ALA A 38 13.47 -15.08 31.51
C ALA A 38 12.47 -14.07 30.88
N VAL A 39 11.34 -13.89 31.55
CA VAL A 39 10.32 -12.88 31.29
C VAL A 39 10.84 -11.50 31.71
N ALA A 40 10.71 -10.50 30.85
CA ALA A 40 10.84 -9.09 31.23
C ALA A 40 9.60 -8.33 30.72
N VAL A 41 8.81 -7.87 31.68
CA VAL A 41 7.71 -6.91 31.50
C VAL A 41 8.36 -5.53 31.34
N PHE A 42 8.07 -4.81 30.26
CA PHE A 42 8.34 -3.38 30.18
C PHE A 42 7.15 -2.62 29.62
N SER A 43 6.70 -1.70 30.45
CA SER A 43 5.68 -0.69 30.26
C SER A 43 6.03 0.29 29.15
N SER A 44 4.99 0.78 28.47
CA SER A 44 4.98 1.89 27.51
C SER A 44 5.72 3.13 28.04
N PRO A 45 6.26 3.97 27.14
CA PRO A 45 5.43 5.06 26.65
C PRO A 45 5.52 5.30 25.13
N SER A 46 4.43 5.83 24.58
CA SER A 46 4.34 6.37 23.22
C SER A 46 5.36 7.49 22.98
N PRO A 47 5.88 7.60 21.76
CA PRO A 47 6.23 8.89 21.20
C PRO A 47 5.45 9.13 19.91
N VAL A 48 4.66 10.21 19.90
CA VAL A 48 4.27 10.90 18.67
C VAL A 48 5.56 11.48 18.09
N VAL A 49 6.11 10.83 17.07
CA VAL A 49 7.30 11.34 16.37
C VAL A 49 6.85 12.44 15.42
N LYS A 50 7.09 13.69 15.80
CA LYS A 50 7.08 14.82 14.86
C LYS A 50 8.26 14.67 13.91
N GLN A 51 8.01 14.75 12.61
CA GLN A 51 9.04 14.73 11.58
C GLN A 51 10.07 15.86 11.81
N ALA A 52 11.34 15.49 11.80
CA ALA A 52 12.46 16.42 11.67
C ALA A 52 12.81 16.54 10.18
N THR A 53 12.75 17.76 9.65
CA THR A 53 13.21 18.10 8.30
C THR A 53 14.73 18.13 8.30
N LEU A 54 15.35 17.12 7.69
CA LEU A 54 16.78 17.08 7.42
C LEU A 54 16.96 16.79 5.94
N PHE A 55 16.95 17.81 5.09
CA PHE A 55 17.80 17.96 3.90
C PHE A 55 17.57 19.36 3.31
N GLY A 56 18.58 20.23 3.47
CA GLY A 56 18.70 21.47 2.71
C GLY A 56 19.44 21.21 1.40
N GLY A 57 18.83 21.61 0.28
CA GLY A 57 19.35 21.54 -1.09
C GLY A 57 18.30 22.10 -2.04
N PRO A 58 18.67 22.77 -3.16
CA PRO A 58 17.93 23.91 -3.70
C PRO A 58 16.56 23.52 -4.27
N ALA A 59 15.58 24.37 -3.94
CA ALA A 59 14.18 24.27 -4.33
C ALA A 59 14.00 24.16 -5.85
N ALA A 60 13.70 22.95 -6.32
CA ALA A 60 13.06 22.75 -7.61
C ALA A 60 11.54 22.96 -7.43
N GLY A 61 11.10 24.20 -7.65
CA GLY A 61 9.74 24.60 -8.00
C GLY A 61 8.59 23.81 -7.37
N THR A 62 8.26 24.13 -6.12
CA THR A 62 6.88 23.96 -5.63
C THR A 62 5.99 24.88 -6.47
N GLN A 63 5.33 24.31 -7.48
CA GLN A 63 4.17 24.98 -8.08
C GLN A 63 3.03 24.87 -7.08
N ASP A 64 3.08 25.76 -6.09
CA ASP A 64 2.05 26.05 -5.12
C ASP A 64 0.91 26.78 -5.86
N HIS A 65 0.18 26.03 -6.69
CA HIS A 65 -1.09 26.49 -7.21
C HIS A 65 -2.17 26.02 -6.24
N PRO A 66 -2.80 26.93 -5.46
CA PRO A 66 -4.03 26.60 -4.78
C PRO A 66 -5.07 26.37 -5.88
N VAL A 67 -5.21 25.11 -6.33
CA VAL A 67 -6.29 24.71 -7.22
C VAL A 67 -7.56 24.92 -6.41
N LYS A 68 -8.25 26.03 -6.67
CA LYS A 68 -9.57 26.29 -6.11
C LYS A 68 -10.42 25.05 -6.38
N PRO A 69 -11.11 24.49 -5.37
CA PRO A 69 -11.95 23.31 -5.58
C PRO A 69 -13.00 23.66 -6.64
N ASP A 70 -12.90 23.02 -7.81
CA ASP A 70 -13.92 23.09 -8.86
C ASP A 70 -15.11 22.24 -8.39
N PRO A 71 -16.25 22.87 -8.03
CA PRO A 71 -17.42 22.16 -7.51
C PRO A 71 -18.03 21.17 -8.51
N GLY A 72 -17.67 21.28 -9.79
CA GLY A 72 -18.14 20.39 -10.86
C GLY A 72 -17.21 19.22 -11.17
N ARG A 73 -15.98 19.17 -10.61
CA ARG A 73 -15.04 18.08 -10.91
C ARG A 73 -15.45 16.81 -10.17
N THR A 74 -15.74 15.76 -10.94
CA THR A 74 -16.13 14.45 -10.42
C THR A 74 -15.07 13.40 -10.75
N LEU A 75 -15.12 12.25 -10.09
CA LEU A 75 -14.28 11.11 -10.48
C LEU A 75 -14.53 10.69 -11.94
N GLU A 76 -15.77 10.80 -12.42
CA GLU A 76 -16.12 10.47 -13.80
C GLU A 76 -15.49 11.44 -14.79
N SER A 77 -15.63 12.76 -14.57
CA SER A 77 -14.99 13.74 -15.46
C SER A 77 -13.47 13.62 -15.43
N PHE A 78 -12.90 13.30 -14.27
CA PHE A 78 -11.47 13.04 -14.13
C PHE A 78 -11.02 11.76 -14.85
N TYR A 79 -11.80 10.69 -14.78
CA TYR A 79 -11.53 9.47 -15.55
C TYR A 79 -11.49 9.76 -17.05
N GLN A 80 -12.49 10.47 -17.57
CA GLN A 80 -12.55 10.82 -19.00
C GLN A 80 -11.33 11.64 -19.46
N GLU A 81 -10.81 12.51 -18.60
CA GLU A 81 -9.62 13.31 -18.86
C GLU A 81 -8.35 12.47 -19.00
N ILE A 82 -8.19 11.40 -18.20
CA ILE A 82 -6.90 10.71 -18.05
C ILE A 82 -6.86 9.28 -18.60
N LYS A 83 -8.00 8.67 -18.97
CA LYS A 83 -8.07 7.25 -19.39
C LYS A 83 -7.15 6.89 -20.56
N ASP A 84 -6.85 7.86 -21.42
CA ASP A 84 -5.99 7.70 -22.61
C ASP A 84 -4.55 8.15 -22.36
N CYS A 85 -4.15 8.35 -21.11
CA CYS A 85 -2.82 8.85 -20.73
C CYS A 85 -1.68 8.01 -21.33
N VAL A 86 -0.68 8.68 -21.93
CA VAL A 86 0.55 8.06 -22.44
C VAL A 86 1.80 8.80 -21.94
N ARG A 87 1.73 9.39 -20.74
CA ARG A 87 2.79 10.23 -20.18
C ARG A 87 4.05 9.48 -19.73
N CYS A 88 3.98 8.15 -19.61
CA CYS A 88 5.11 7.29 -19.29
C CYS A 88 5.09 6.01 -20.16
N PRO A 89 6.19 5.24 -20.23
CA PRO A 89 6.28 4.06 -21.09
C PRO A 89 5.17 3.03 -20.89
N LEU A 90 4.65 2.91 -19.66
CA LEU A 90 3.58 1.97 -19.34
C LEU A 90 2.26 2.25 -20.06
N GLY A 91 2.02 3.49 -20.48
CA GLY A 91 0.81 3.84 -21.20
C GLY A 91 0.73 3.21 -22.59
N HIS A 92 1.88 2.85 -23.15
CA HIS A 92 1.98 2.18 -24.46
C HIS A 92 1.89 0.65 -24.36
N THR A 93 2.06 0.07 -23.17
CA THR A 93 2.12 -1.38 -22.97
C THR A 93 0.90 -1.98 -22.29
N ARG A 94 0.06 -1.15 -21.65
CA ARG A 94 -1.16 -1.61 -20.98
C ARG A 94 -2.21 -2.10 -21.98
N THR A 95 -3.08 -3.00 -21.54
CA THR A 95 -4.30 -3.36 -22.27
C THR A 95 -5.44 -2.39 -21.91
N LYS A 96 -5.65 -2.14 -20.61
CA LYS A 96 -6.63 -1.18 -20.13
C LYS A 96 -6.05 -0.30 -19.05
N PHE A 97 -6.56 0.92 -19.01
CA PHE A 97 -6.28 1.84 -17.92
C PHE A 97 -7.06 1.41 -16.68
N VAL A 98 -6.38 1.29 -15.54
CA VAL A 98 -6.99 0.85 -14.28
C VAL A 98 -7.07 2.05 -13.35
N PHE A 99 -8.18 2.78 -13.42
CA PHE A 99 -8.37 4.04 -12.71
C PHE A 99 -8.50 3.85 -11.19
N GLY A 100 -9.48 3.05 -10.80
CA GLY A 100 -9.96 2.91 -9.43
C GLY A 100 -11.45 2.58 -9.46
N VAL A 101 -11.97 1.90 -8.44
CA VAL A 101 -13.40 1.52 -8.36
C VAL A 101 -13.91 1.67 -6.93
N GLY A 102 -15.22 1.87 -6.79
CA GLY A 102 -15.90 1.91 -5.49
C GLY A 102 -16.69 3.20 -5.28
N ASN A 103 -17.02 3.48 -4.02
CA ASN A 103 -17.84 4.63 -3.66
C ASN A 103 -17.07 5.96 -3.86
N PRO A 104 -17.59 6.91 -4.67
CA PRO A 104 -16.94 8.22 -4.87
C PRO A 104 -16.93 9.10 -3.62
N LYS A 105 -17.67 8.72 -2.57
CA LYS A 105 -17.73 9.37 -1.25
C LYS A 105 -17.29 8.41 -0.13
N ALA A 106 -16.39 7.47 -0.44
CA ALA A 106 -15.93 6.48 0.51
C ALA A 106 -15.21 7.13 1.71
N ASP A 107 -15.56 6.71 2.93
CA ASP A 107 -14.81 7.09 4.13
C ASP A 107 -13.43 6.41 4.19
N ILE A 108 -13.26 5.27 3.50
CA ILE A 108 -12.02 4.48 3.45
C ILE A 108 -11.58 4.27 2.00
N MET A 109 -10.31 4.57 1.73
CA MET A 109 -9.66 4.28 0.46
C MET A 109 -8.51 3.27 0.64
N PHE A 110 -8.52 2.19 -0.13
CA PHE A 110 -7.44 1.21 -0.19
C PHE A 110 -6.53 1.51 -1.38
N VAL A 111 -5.22 1.55 -1.15
CA VAL A 111 -4.22 1.92 -2.15
C VAL A 111 -3.17 0.83 -2.27
N GLY A 112 -3.12 0.19 -3.44
CA GLY A 112 -2.06 -0.74 -3.83
C GLY A 112 -0.96 -0.10 -4.66
N GLU A 113 -0.08 -0.95 -5.19
CA GLU A 113 1.10 -0.55 -5.96
C GLU A 113 0.76 -0.26 -7.43
N ALA A 114 0.39 -1.31 -8.17
CA ALA A 114 0.13 -1.24 -9.60
C ALA A 114 -0.85 -2.36 -10.02
N PRO A 115 -1.48 -2.24 -11.21
CA PRO A 115 -2.28 -3.31 -11.78
C PRO A 115 -1.44 -4.56 -12.08
N GLY A 116 -2.00 -5.73 -11.79
CA GLY A 116 -1.49 -7.01 -12.27
C GLY A 116 -2.10 -7.37 -13.62
N ARG A 117 -1.85 -8.62 -14.07
CA ARG A 117 -2.34 -9.12 -15.37
C ARG A 117 -3.87 -9.10 -15.46
N ASP A 118 -4.56 -9.59 -14.44
CA ASP A 118 -6.02 -9.71 -14.47
C ASP A 118 -6.67 -8.32 -14.44
N GLU A 119 -6.08 -7.40 -13.69
CA GLU A 119 -6.49 -6.01 -13.59
C GLU A 119 -6.32 -5.28 -14.93
N ASP A 120 -5.18 -5.44 -15.59
CA ASP A 120 -4.90 -4.84 -16.91
C ASP A 120 -5.88 -5.32 -17.99
N LEU A 121 -6.29 -6.59 -17.95
CA LEU A 121 -7.27 -7.13 -18.89
C LEU A 121 -8.69 -6.65 -18.62
N GLN A 122 -9.05 -6.44 -17.35
CA GLN A 122 -10.41 -6.08 -16.94
C GLN A 122 -10.63 -4.57 -16.89
N GLY A 123 -9.61 -3.78 -16.56
CA GLY A 123 -9.71 -2.35 -16.33
C GLY A 123 -10.04 -2.00 -14.88
N GLU A 124 -10.03 -2.99 -13.98
CA GLU A 124 -10.45 -2.83 -12.59
C GLU A 124 -9.34 -3.29 -11.63
N PRO A 125 -9.09 -2.57 -10.52
CA PRO A 125 -8.02 -2.90 -9.60
C PRO A 125 -8.43 -4.08 -8.71
N PHE A 126 -7.45 -4.90 -8.29
CA PHE A 126 -7.68 -5.99 -7.34
C PHE A 126 -8.83 -6.93 -7.75
N VAL A 127 -8.73 -7.52 -8.96
CA VAL A 127 -9.68 -8.54 -9.46
C VAL A 127 -9.03 -9.93 -9.57
N GLY A 128 -7.70 -9.99 -9.57
CA GLY A 128 -6.93 -11.24 -9.55
C GLY A 128 -6.94 -11.91 -8.18
N ARG A 129 -6.04 -12.88 -7.96
CA ARG A 129 -5.95 -13.65 -6.70
C ARG A 129 -5.72 -12.78 -5.46
N ALA A 130 -4.89 -11.74 -5.59
CA ALA A 130 -4.65 -10.79 -4.50
C ALA A 130 -5.92 -9.98 -4.18
N GLY A 131 -6.68 -9.61 -5.22
CA GLY A 131 -7.96 -8.94 -5.07
C GLY A 131 -9.03 -9.76 -4.37
N LYS A 132 -9.18 -11.03 -4.76
CA LYS A 132 -10.09 -11.96 -4.06
C LYS A 132 -9.74 -12.14 -2.59
N LEU A 133 -8.46 -12.01 -2.23
CA LEU A 133 -8.04 -12.03 -0.82
C LEU A 133 -8.35 -10.69 -0.13
N LEU A 134 -8.19 -9.56 -0.82
CA LEU A 134 -8.64 -8.25 -0.32
C LEU A 134 -10.14 -8.27 -0.02
N ASP A 135 -10.96 -8.84 -0.91
CA ASP A 135 -12.41 -8.96 -0.70
C ASP A 135 -12.74 -9.70 0.59
N LYS A 136 -12.03 -10.81 0.87
CA LYS A 136 -12.18 -11.56 2.13
C LYS A 136 -11.73 -10.78 3.35
N ILE A 137 -10.71 -9.93 3.21
CA ILE A 137 -10.25 -9.04 4.29
C ILE A 137 -11.34 -8.01 4.58
N LEU A 138 -11.89 -7.36 3.54
CA LEU A 138 -12.99 -6.40 3.68
C LEU A 138 -14.19 -7.03 4.39
N GLU A 139 -14.64 -8.19 3.90
CA GLU A 139 -15.76 -8.95 4.47
C GLU A 139 -15.52 -9.28 5.96
N ALA A 140 -14.33 -9.83 6.28
CA ALA A 140 -13.98 -10.16 7.66
C ALA A 140 -13.93 -8.94 8.60
N THR A 141 -13.69 -7.75 8.05
CA THR A 141 -13.66 -6.47 8.78
C THR A 141 -15.01 -5.74 8.80
N GLY A 142 -16.03 -6.33 8.17
CA GLY A 142 -17.38 -5.78 8.10
C GLY A 142 -17.51 -4.58 7.16
N PHE A 143 -16.71 -4.54 6.09
CA PHE A 143 -16.84 -3.61 4.98
C PHE A 143 -17.26 -4.35 3.72
N ARG A 144 -18.08 -3.71 2.88
CA ARG A 144 -18.36 -4.20 1.53
C ARG A 144 -17.48 -3.48 0.51
N ARG A 145 -17.14 -4.17 -0.57
CA ARG A 145 -16.24 -3.64 -1.61
C ARG A 145 -16.80 -2.35 -2.24
N GLU A 146 -18.12 -2.28 -2.39
CA GLU A 146 -18.84 -1.13 -2.92
C GLU A 146 -18.92 0.07 -1.97
N GLU A 147 -18.62 -0.10 -0.67
CA GLU A 147 -18.63 1.00 0.32
C GLU A 147 -17.31 1.76 0.39
N VAL A 148 -16.23 1.08 0.02
CA VAL A 148 -14.87 1.61 0.03
C VAL A 148 -14.48 2.08 -1.37
N TYR A 149 -13.34 2.77 -1.49
CA TYR A 149 -12.71 3.04 -2.78
C TYR A 149 -11.39 2.28 -2.89
N ILE A 150 -11.10 1.67 -4.03
CA ILE A 150 -9.88 0.88 -4.25
C ILE A 150 -9.16 1.44 -5.46
N ALA A 151 -7.88 1.74 -5.30
CA ALA A 151 -7.01 2.24 -6.35
C ALA A 151 -5.56 1.74 -6.18
N ASN A 152 -4.71 2.09 -7.14
CA ASN A 152 -3.27 1.87 -7.10
C ASN A 152 -2.52 3.19 -7.32
N VAL A 153 -1.26 3.24 -6.89
CA VAL A 153 -0.32 4.33 -7.23
C VAL A 153 -0.18 4.46 -8.74
N LEU A 154 0.17 3.35 -9.42
CA LEU A 154 0.17 3.30 -10.88
C LEU A 154 -1.21 2.94 -11.43
N LYS A 155 -1.55 3.49 -12.60
CA LYS A 155 -2.79 3.17 -13.34
C LYS A 155 -2.58 2.18 -14.50
N CYS A 156 -1.34 1.79 -14.73
CA CYS A 156 -0.92 0.93 -15.84
C CYS A 156 -0.05 -0.19 -15.30
N ARG A 157 -0.20 -1.40 -15.85
CA ARG A 157 0.58 -2.58 -15.46
C ARG A 157 2.05 -2.46 -15.93
N PRO A 158 3.04 -2.59 -15.03
CA PRO A 158 4.44 -2.79 -15.43
C PRO A 158 4.66 -4.12 -16.18
N PRO A 159 5.54 -4.15 -17.20
CA PRO A 159 5.87 -5.39 -17.92
C PRO A 159 6.23 -6.54 -16.97
N GLU A 160 5.68 -7.72 -17.21
CA GLU A 160 5.91 -8.91 -16.38
C GLU A 160 5.61 -8.74 -14.87
N ASN A 161 4.81 -7.73 -14.49
CA ASN A 161 4.55 -7.36 -13.10
C ASN A 161 5.83 -7.06 -12.29
N ARG A 162 6.85 -6.48 -12.93
CA ARG A 162 8.00 -5.93 -12.20
C ARG A 162 7.58 -4.78 -11.29
N ASP A 163 8.44 -4.44 -10.34
CA ASP A 163 8.25 -3.26 -9.51
C ASP A 163 8.22 -1.96 -10.38
N PRO A 164 7.42 -0.96 -9.97
CA PRO A 164 7.43 0.38 -10.56
C PRO A 164 8.81 1.03 -10.54
N GLN A 165 9.16 1.72 -11.62
CA GLN A 165 10.32 2.60 -11.64
C GLN A 165 9.99 3.96 -10.99
N PRO A 166 10.98 4.68 -10.43
CA PRO A 166 10.76 5.99 -9.82
C PRO A 166 10.07 7.01 -10.73
N ASP A 167 10.47 7.09 -12.00
CA ASP A 167 9.89 8.00 -13.01
C ASP A 167 8.43 7.64 -13.34
N GLU A 168 8.10 6.35 -13.36
CA GLU A 168 6.73 5.86 -13.55
C GLU A 168 5.83 6.30 -12.39
N MET A 169 6.32 6.18 -11.16
CA MET A 169 5.60 6.59 -9.94
C MET A 169 5.45 8.11 -9.88
N GLU A 170 6.52 8.87 -10.13
CA GLU A 170 6.48 10.34 -10.15
C GLU A 170 5.47 10.85 -11.19
N THR A 171 5.45 10.24 -12.38
CA THR A 171 4.52 10.64 -13.44
C THR A 171 3.06 10.30 -13.13
N CYS A 172 2.79 9.14 -12.50
CA CYS A 172 1.44 8.61 -12.35
C CYS A 172 0.77 8.97 -11.02
N SER A 173 1.57 9.15 -9.95
CA SER A 173 1.06 9.44 -8.60
C SER A 173 0.17 10.70 -8.50
N PRO A 174 0.33 11.78 -9.31
CA PRO A 174 -0.60 12.90 -9.29
C PRO A 174 -2.05 12.49 -9.55
N TYR A 175 -2.29 11.39 -10.27
CA TYR A 175 -3.64 10.87 -10.48
C TYR A 175 -4.25 10.26 -9.22
N LEU A 176 -3.45 9.54 -8.44
CA LEU A 176 -3.90 9.04 -7.14
C LEU A 176 -4.18 10.20 -6.18
N LEU A 177 -3.31 11.21 -6.15
CA LEU A 177 -3.49 12.39 -5.30
C LEU A 177 -4.78 13.15 -5.63
N GLU A 178 -5.08 13.30 -6.92
CA GLU A 178 -6.35 13.92 -7.34
C GLU A 178 -7.57 13.07 -6.98
N GLN A 179 -7.49 11.73 -7.08
CA GLN A 179 -8.55 10.85 -6.57
C GLN A 179 -8.76 11.02 -5.07
N ILE A 180 -7.69 11.07 -4.28
CA ILE A 180 -7.76 11.30 -2.83
C ILE A 180 -8.42 12.66 -2.56
N ARG A 181 -8.03 13.70 -3.30
CA ARG A 181 -8.62 15.05 -3.15
C ARG A 181 -10.11 15.08 -3.48
N LEU A 182 -10.53 14.40 -4.55
CA LEU A 182 -11.92 14.36 -5.00
C LEU A 182 -12.82 13.53 -4.05
N ILE A 183 -12.30 12.43 -3.50
CA ILE A 183 -13.04 11.56 -2.58
C ILE A 183 -13.04 12.13 -1.17
N ASN A 184 -11.93 12.75 -0.76
CA ASN A 184 -11.68 13.27 0.58
C ASN A 184 -11.99 12.23 1.69
N PRO A 185 -11.34 11.05 1.66
CA PRO A 185 -11.63 9.97 2.61
C PRO A 185 -11.14 10.33 4.03
N LYS A 186 -11.74 9.70 5.05
CA LYS A 186 -11.28 9.82 6.45
C LYS A 186 -10.08 8.92 6.74
N PHE A 187 -9.97 7.81 6.01
CA PHE A 187 -8.93 6.80 6.15
C PHE A 187 -8.35 6.39 4.81
N ILE A 188 -7.03 6.18 4.78
CA ILE A 188 -6.35 5.50 3.68
C ILE A 188 -5.66 4.24 4.22
N VAL A 189 -5.78 3.13 3.51
CA VAL A 189 -5.08 1.89 3.80
C VAL A 189 -4.05 1.61 2.70
N CYS A 190 -2.78 1.80 3.00
CA CYS A 190 -1.68 1.48 2.10
C CYS A 190 -1.39 -0.02 2.16
N LEU A 191 -1.62 -0.71 1.04
CA LEU A 191 -1.37 -2.13 0.85
C LEU A 191 0.07 -2.32 0.35
N GLY A 192 1.00 -2.59 1.26
CA GLY A 192 2.40 -2.83 0.95
C GLY A 192 3.28 -1.59 0.91
N ARG A 193 4.56 -1.85 0.64
CA ARG A 193 5.64 -0.85 0.79
C ARG A 193 5.51 0.30 -0.20
N ILE A 194 5.31 0.03 -1.49
CA ILE A 194 5.33 1.08 -2.51
C ILE A 194 4.21 2.11 -2.28
N ALA A 195 2.98 1.64 -1.98
CA ALA A 195 1.87 2.53 -1.63
C ALA A 195 2.20 3.41 -0.41
N ALA A 196 2.79 2.82 0.64
CA ALA A 196 3.16 3.56 1.85
C ALA A 196 4.30 4.55 1.61
N MET A 197 5.35 4.17 0.88
CA MET A 197 6.47 5.04 0.54
C MET A 197 6.03 6.24 -0.29
N GLN A 198 5.16 6.00 -1.29
CA GLN A 198 4.68 7.06 -2.16
C GLN A 198 3.81 8.06 -1.41
N LEU A 199 2.91 7.58 -0.54
CA LEU A 199 1.95 8.46 0.13
C LEU A 199 2.55 9.17 1.37
N LEU A 200 3.41 8.49 2.12
CA LEU A 200 4.01 9.02 3.36
C LEU A 200 5.41 9.62 3.15
N GLU A 201 5.89 9.67 1.89
CA GLU A 201 7.21 10.18 1.50
C GLU A 201 8.35 9.64 2.37
N THR A 202 8.28 8.35 2.69
CA THR A 202 9.17 7.70 3.66
C THR A 202 10.01 6.60 3.03
N LYS A 203 11.17 6.35 3.62
CA LYS A 203 12.06 5.22 3.28
C LYS A 203 12.07 4.14 4.37
N LEU A 204 11.21 4.26 5.38
CA LEU A 204 11.13 3.27 6.45
C LEU A 204 10.64 1.92 5.91
N ALA A 205 11.18 0.85 6.48
CA ALA A 205 10.77 -0.50 6.12
C ALA A 205 9.30 -0.74 6.53
N LEU A 206 8.60 -1.58 5.75
CA LEU A 206 7.17 -1.82 5.92
C LEU A 206 6.81 -2.23 7.35
N GLY A 207 7.60 -3.13 7.96
CA GLY A 207 7.39 -3.58 9.34
C GLY A 207 7.40 -2.47 10.40
N LYS A 208 8.07 -1.34 10.15
CA LYS A 208 8.11 -0.18 11.05
C LYS A 208 6.92 0.77 10.88
N LEU A 209 6.20 0.68 9.76
CA LEU A 209 5.10 1.58 9.43
C LEU A 209 3.74 1.01 9.86
N ARG A 210 3.61 -0.31 9.89
CA ARG A 210 2.34 -0.98 10.15
C ARG A 210 1.96 -1.02 11.63
N GLY A 211 0.67 -1.24 11.91
CA GLY A 211 0.10 -1.32 13.25
C GLY A 211 -0.18 0.02 13.93
N ALA A 212 0.10 1.15 13.27
CA ALA A 212 -0.17 2.49 13.76
C ALA A 212 -0.72 3.39 12.64
N PHE A 213 -1.42 4.45 13.02
CA PHE A 213 -1.85 5.49 12.09
C PHE A 213 -0.75 6.50 11.84
N HIS A 214 -0.62 6.90 10.59
CA HIS A 214 0.14 8.06 10.12
C HIS A 214 -0.84 9.14 9.68
N ASP A 215 -0.32 10.33 9.38
CA ASP A 215 -1.11 11.43 8.85
C ASP A 215 -0.73 11.70 7.38
N PHE A 216 -1.74 11.90 6.55
CA PHE A 216 -1.60 12.45 5.21
C PHE A 216 -2.60 13.60 5.07
N ASN A 217 -2.15 14.83 5.30
CA ASN A 217 -2.97 16.04 5.21
C ASN A 217 -4.27 15.95 6.03
N GLY A 218 -4.19 15.43 7.25
CA GLY A 218 -5.35 15.22 8.14
C GLY A 218 -6.12 13.92 7.91
N ILE A 219 -5.77 13.13 6.89
CA ILE A 219 -6.32 11.80 6.63
C ILE A 219 -5.51 10.76 7.40
N LYS A 220 -6.19 9.87 8.13
CA LYS A 220 -5.52 8.79 8.88
C LYS A 220 -5.05 7.69 7.93
N VAL A 221 -3.75 7.40 7.91
CA VAL A 221 -3.17 6.36 7.05
C VAL A 221 -2.77 5.14 7.85
N MET A 222 -3.39 3.99 7.56
CA MET A 222 -2.96 2.68 8.05
C MET A 222 -2.08 2.01 7.00
N VAL A 223 -0.93 1.49 7.40
CA VAL A 223 -0.05 0.71 6.53
C VAL A 223 -0.16 -0.76 6.88
N THR A 224 -0.28 -1.64 5.89
CA THR A 224 -0.32 -3.09 6.11
C THR A 224 0.35 -3.86 4.96
N TYR A 225 0.42 -5.19 5.07
CA TYR A 225 0.99 -6.03 4.02
C TYR A 225 0.06 -6.11 2.79
N HIS A 226 0.65 -6.10 1.60
CA HIS A 226 -0.09 -6.30 0.37
C HIS A 226 -0.69 -7.72 0.31
N PRO A 227 -1.95 -7.92 -0.13
CA PRO A 227 -2.58 -9.25 -0.19
C PRO A 227 -1.79 -10.29 -0.99
N ALA A 228 -1.06 -9.88 -2.03
CA ALA A 228 -0.17 -10.78 -2.78
C ALA A 228 0.96 -11.38 -1.91
N ALA A 229 1.41 -10.68 -0.86
CA ALA A 229 2.38 -11.22 0.09
C ALA A 229 1.77 -12.34 0.94
N LEU A 230 0.50 -12.22 1.33
CA LEU A 230 -0.22 -13.21 2.14
C LEU A 230 -0.48 -14.52 1.38
N LEU A 231 -0.53 -14.45 0.04
CA LEU A 231 -0.60 -15.64 -0.82
C LEU A 231 0.71 -16.44 -0.81
N ARG A 232 1.84 -15.80 -0.49
CA ARG A 232 3.16 -16.43 -0.40
C ARG A 232 3.54 -16.80 1.03
N PHE A 233 3.16 -15.95 1.98
CA PHE A 233 3.52 -16.00 3.39
C PHE A 233 2.25 -15.91 4.24
N ALA A 234 1.70 -17.07 4.60
CA ALA A 234 0.44 -17.15 5.33
C ALA A 234 0.55 -16.56 6.75
N GLU A 235 1.75 -16.49 7.33
CA GLU A 235 2.00 -15.90 8.63
C GLU A 235 1.62 -14.41 8.71
N TYR A 236 1.70 -13.68 7.59
CA TYR A 236 1.31 -12.27 7.53
C TYR A 236 -0.20 -12.03 7.63
N LYS A 237 -1.02 -13.09 7.55
CA LYS A 237 -2.48 -12.95 7.77
C LYS A 237 -2.79 -12.45 9.17
N LYS A 238 -2.05 -12.90 10.18
CA LYS A 238 -2.22 -12.44 11.57
C LYS A 238 -1.93 -10.95 11.67
N ASP A 239 -0.82 -10.53 11.08
CA ASP A 239 -0.39 -9.13 11.06
C ASP A 239 -1.42 -8.21 10.39
N VAL A 240 -1.91 -8.58 9.19
CA VAL A 240 -2.96 -7.82 8.50
C VAL A 240 -4.24 -7.77 9.33
N TRP A 241 -4.62 -8.87 9.98
CA TRP A 241 -5.81 -8.89 10.83
C TRP A 241 -5.70 -7.94 12.02
N GLU A 242 -4.54 -7.87 12.68
CA GLU A 242 -4.30 -6.90 13.76
C GLU A 242 -4.40 -5.46 13.24
N ASP A 243 -3.77 -5.15 12.09
CA ASP A 243 -3.82 -3.82 11.47
C ASP A 243 -5.28 -3.42 11.13
N MET A 244 -6.08 -4.35 10.61
CA MET A 244 -7.48 -4.10 10.27
C MET A 244 -8.40 -3.94 11.49
N LYS A 245 -8.12 -4.62 12.61
CA LYS A 245 -8.86 -4.37 13.86
C LYS A 245 -8.62 -2.96 14.38
N VAL A 246 -7.39 -2.44 14.27
CA VAL A 246 -7.08 -1.05 14.63
C VAL A 246 -7.85 -0.09 13.74
N LEU A 247 -7.86 -0.34 12.43
CA LEU A 247 -8.68 0.43 11.48
C LEU A 247 -10.15 0.41 11.88
N ARG A 248 -10.71 -0.78 12.13
CA ARG A 248 -12.12 -0.95 12.48
C ARG A 248 -12.50 -0.21 13.76
N LYS A 249 -11.68 -0.35 14.80
CA LYS A 249 -11.87 0.35 16.08
C LYS A 249 -11.92 1.87 15.89
N ALA A 250 -11.01 2.42 15.09
CA ALA A 250 -10.98 3.85 14.78
C ALA A 250 -12.15 4.30 13.90
N TYR A 251 -12.58 3.46 12.94
CA TYR A 251 -13.74 3.73 12.09
C TYR A 251 -15.04 3.79 12.90
N ASP A 252 -15.22 2.87 13.86
CA ASP A 252 -16.38 2.81 14.75
C ASP A 252 -16.40 3.96 15.80
N GLY A 253 -15.38 4.82 15.81
CA GLY A 253 -15.28 5.93 16.76
C GLY A 253 -14.87 5.52 18.17
N VAL A 254 -14.32 4.31 18.35
CA VAL A 254 -13.79 3.87 19.64
C VAL A 254 -12.37 4.42 19.80
N GLU A 255 -12.18 5.37 20.72
CA GLU A 255 -10.88 6.00 20.95
C GLU A 255 -9.74 4.98 21.13
N LEU A 256 -8.64 5.22 20.41
CA LEU A 256 -7.35 4.57 20.64
C LEU A 256 -6.72 5.23 21.87
N LYS A 257 -7.13 4.79 23.06
CA LYS A 257 -6.40 5.05 24.32
C LYS A 257 -5.13 4.23 24.38
#